data_AF-A0A1X1TUY1-F1
#
_entry.id   AF-A0A1X1TUY1-F1
#
_cell.length_a   1.000
_cell.length_b   1.000
_cell.length_c   1.000
_cell.angle_alpha   90.00
_cell.angle_beta   90.00
_cell.angle_gamma   90.00
#
_symmetry.space_group_name_H-M   'P 1'
#
loop_
_entity.id
_entity.type
_entity.pdbx_description
1 polymer ?
#
loop_
_entity_poly.entity_id
_entity_poly.type
_entity_poly.pdbx_seq_one_letter_code
_entity_poly.pdbx_strand_id
1 'polypeptide(L)' 'MTRKKPAPAPEARRWRGIQETADYLQVSDKTVRQMISDHRIKAYKAGPRLIRIDLNEVDQVTLRPISEW' A
#
# COMPACT_ATOMS: atom_id res chain seq x y z
N MET A 1 18.66 -32.93 12.16
CA MET A 1 19.00 -31.54 11.79
C MET A 1 17.86 -30.96 10.97
N THR A 2 16.91 -30.26 11.61
CA THR A 2 15.76 -29.66 10.92
C THR A 2 16.22 -28.39 10.21
N ARG A 3 16.22 -28.40 8.87
CA ARG A 3 16.51 -27.21 8.05
C ARG A 3 15.38 -26.21 8.29
N LYS A 4 15.66 -25.14 9.03
CA LYS A 4 14.75 -24.00 9.19
C LYS A 4 14.43 -23.48 7.79
N LYS A 5 13.17 -23.59 7.36
CA LYS A 5 12.68 -22.99 6.11
C LYS A 5 13.04 -21.50 6.16
N PRO A 6 13.81 -20.95 5.21
CA PRO A 6 14.13 -19.53 5.26
C PRO A 6 12.81 -18.77 5.25
N ALA A 7 12.67 -17.80 6.16
CA ALA A 7 11.52 -16.91 6.18
C ALA A 7 11.33 -16.36 4.76
N PRO A 8 10.09 -16.25 4.26
CA PRO A 8 9.85 -15.71 2.93
C PRO A 8 10.57 -14.36 2.85
N ALA A 9 11.43 -14.20 1.84
CA ALA A 9 12.08 -12.93 1.59
C ALA A 9 11.00 -11.85 1.57
N PRO A 10 11.18 -10.70 2.24
CA PRO A 10 10.16 -9.67 2.24
C PRO A 10 9.87 -9.32 0.79
N GLU A 11 8.61 -9.51 0.37
CA GLU A 11 8.16 -9.14 -0.97
C GLU A 11 8.68 -7.74 -1.29
N ALA A 12 9.29 -7.58 -2.46
CA ALA A 12 9.89 -6.31 -2.85
C ALA A 12 8.82 -5.21 -2.73
N ARG A 13 9.06 -4.24 -1.85
CA ARG A 13 8.10 -3.16 -1.58
C ARG A 13 7.78 -2.42 -2.87
N ARG A 14 6.48 -2.27 -3.16
CA ARG A 14 6.01 -1.71 -4.43
C ARG A 14 5.73 -0.23 -4.24
N TRP A 15 6.81 0.55 -4.17
CA TRP A 15 6.72 1.99 -3.99
C TRP A 15 6.10 2.67 -5.20
N ARG A 16 5.08 3.49 -4.95
CA ARG A 16 4.38 4.32 -5.94
C ARG A 16 4.09 5.71 -5.40
N GLY A 17 3.88 6.66 -6.29
CA GLY A 17 3.35 7.99 -5.95
C GLY A 17 1.82 7.99 -5.85
N ILE A 18 1.26 9.09 -5.36
CA ILE A 18 -0.21 9.25 -5.17
C ILE A 18 -0.98 8.98 -6.47
N GLN A 19 -0.51 9.51 -7.59
CA GLN A 19 -1.20 9.38 -8.88
C GLN A 19 -1.19 7.94 -9.39
N GLU A 20 -0.07 7.23 -9.27
CA GLU A 20 0.05 5.82 -9.65
C GLU A 20 -0.81 4.93 -8.74
N THR A 21 -0.89 5.25 -7.44
CA THR A 21 -1.80 4.55 -6.51
C THR A 21 -3.26 4.81 -6.84
N ALA A 22 -3.62 6.04 -7.23
CA ALA A 22 -4.97 6.40 -7.64
C ALA A 22 -5.40 5.62 -8.90
N ASP A 23 -4.52 5.56 -9.89
CA ASP A 23 -4.71 4.75 -11.10
C ASP A 23 -4.87 3.27 -10.76
N TYR A 24 -4.00 2.71 -9.90
CA TYR A 24 -4.08 1.32 -9.49
C TYR A 24 -5.41 0.96 -8.80
N LEU A 25 -5.89 1.84 -7.92
CA LEU A 25 -7.15 1.66 -7.19
C LEU A 25 -8.39 2.08 -8.00
N GLN A 26 -8.20 2.67 -9.19
CA GLN A 26 -9.26 3.27 -10.01
C GLN A 26 -10.09 4.31 -9.24
N VAL A 27 -9.41 5.18 -8.49
CA VAL A 27 -10.02 6.29 -7.73
C VAL A 27 -9.34 7.62 -8.06
N SER A 28 -9.91 8.73 -7.56
CA SER A 28 -9.27 10.05 -7.68
C SER A 28 -8.06 10.21 -6.76
N ASP A 29 -7.10 11.06 -7.11
CA ASP A 29 -5.98 11.42 -6.25
C ASP A 29 -6.43 12.06 -4.93
N LYS A 30 -7.55 12.80 -4.96
CA LYS A 30 -8.19 13.36 -3.77
C LYS A 30 -8.63 12.25 -2.81
N THR A 31 -9.21 11.16 -3.35
CA THR A 31 -9.60 9.99 -2.56
C THR A 31 -8.39 9.36 -1.89
N VAL A 32 -7.27 9.20 -2.61
CA VAL A 32 -6.03 8.66 -2.03
C VAL A 32 -5.50 9.56 -0.92
N ARG A 33 -5.49 10.89 -1.10
CA ARG A 33 -5.10 11.84 -0.06
C ARG A 33 -6.02 11.77 1.16
N GLN A 34 -7.33 11.63 0.95
CA GLN A 34 -8.29 11.44 2.03
C GLN A 34 -8.01 10.14 2.78
N MET A 35 -7.77 9.04 2.09
CA MET A 35 -7.40 7.76 2.70
C MET A 35 -6.10 7.83 3.52
N ILE A 36 -5.13 8.64 3.10
CA ILE A 36 -3.91 8.91 3.87
C ILE A 36 -4.23 9.72 5.13
N SER A 37 -5.02 10.78 5.00
CA SER A 37 -5.47 11.61 6.14
C SER A 37 -6.30 10.81 7.14
N ASP A 38 -7.14 9.88 6.66
CA ASP A 38 -7.94 8.96 7.46
C ASP A 38 -7.10 7.82 8.06
N HIS A 39 -5.79 7.80 7.84
CA HIS A 39 -4.86 6.73 8.26
C HIS A 39 -5.21 5.33 7.74
N ARG A 40 -6.03 5.24 6.69
CA ARG A 40 -6.38 3.96 6.03
C ARG A 40 -5.22 3.44 5.18
N ILE A 41 -4.45 4.33 4.57
CA ILE A 41 -3.26 4.00 3.78
C ILE A 41 -2.06 4.69 4.41
N LYS A 42 -0.96 3.96 4.59
CA LYS A 42 0.30 4.57 5.04
C LYS A 42 1.04 5.19 3.87
N ALA A 43 1.50 6.40 4.09
CA ALA A 43 2.33 7.13 3.15
C ALA A 43 3.63 7.57 3.85
N TYR A 44 4.73 7.47 3.11
CA TYR A 44 6.08 7.73 3.58
C TYR A 44 6.64 8.94 2.85
N LYS A 45 7.31 9.84 3.58
CA LYS A 45 7.99 10.99 2.96
C LYS A 45 9.34 10.55 2.39
N ALA A 46 9.56 10.80 1.11
CA ALA A 46 10.82 10.56 0.41
C ALA A 46 11.50 11.90 0.08
N GLY A 47 11.70 12.74 1.09
CA GLY A 47 12.23 14.10 0.95
C GLY A 47 11.19 15.18 1.28
N PRO A 48 11.46 16.45 0.94
CA PRO A 48 10.65 17.59 1.41
C PRO A 48 9.25 17.68 0.78
N ARG A 49 9.05 17.10 -0.41
CA ARG A 49 7.77 17.16 -1.15
C ARG A 49 7.30 15.82 -1.74
N LEU A 50 8.16 14.81 -1.76
CA LEU A 50 7.83 13.52 -2.37
C LEU A 50 7.17 12.61 -1.35
N ILE A 51 6.06 12.00 -1.76
CA ILE A 51 5.31 11.02 -0.99
C ILE A 51 5.39 9.68 -1.72
N ARG A 52 5.68 8.61 -0.97
CA ARG A 52 5.73 7.24 -1.44
C ARG A 52 4.71 6.41 -0.68
N ILE A 53 3.99 5.57 -1.41
CA ILE A 53 2.98 4.66 -0.91
C ILE A 53 3.43 3.26 -1.29
N ASP A 54 3.33 2.31 -0.36
CA ASP A 54 3.59 0.89 -0.64
C ASP A 54 2.29 0.21 -1.06
N LEU A 55 2.21 -0.28 -2.30
CA LEU A 55 1.01 -0.96 -2.80
C LEU A 55 0.70 -2.25 -2.03
N ASN A 56 1.71 -2.93 -1.49
CA ASN A 56 1.48 -4.17 -0.73
C ASN A 56 0.64 -3.92 0.54
N GLU A 57 0.80 -2.74 1.15
CA GLU A 57 -0.02 -2.33 2.30
C GLU A 57 -1.41 -1.86 1.86
N VAL A 58 -1.50 -1.19 0.70
CA VAL A 58 -2.78 -0.75 0.12
C VAL A 58 -3.71 -1.93 -0.15
N ASP A 59 -3.18 -3.01 -0.74
CA ASP A 59 -3.94 -4.23 -1.03
C ASP A 59 -4.49 -4.89 0.23
N GLN A 60 -3.66 -4.97 1.29
CA GLN A 60 -4.05 -5.56 2.57
C GLN A 60 -5.19 -4.82 3.26
N VAL A 61 -5.25 -3.50 3.12
CA VAL A 61 -6.26 -2.69 3.84
C VAL A 61 -7.51 -2.46 3.00
N THR A 62 -7.39 -2.39 1.67
CA THR A 62 -8.49 -2.00 0.78
C THR A 62 -9.31 -3.20 0.33
N LEU A 63 -8.68 -4.35 0.14
CA LEU A 63 -9.35 -5.55 -0.37
C LEU A 63 -9.86 -6.36 0.82
N ARG A 64 -11.19 -6.41 0.97
CA ARG A 64 -11.86 -7.39 1.83
C ARG A 64 -12.48 -8.49 0.96
N PRO A 65 -12.40 -9.76 1.36
CA PRO A 65 -13.09 -10.82 0.64
C PRO A 65 -14.60 -10.57 0.68
N ILE A 66 -15.26 -10.71 -0.46
CA ILE A 66 -16.71 -10.50 -0.63
C ILE A 66 -17.54 -11.57 0.12
N SER A 67 -16.91 -12.61 0.69
CA SER A 67 -17.57 -13.74 1.35
C SER A 67 -18.14 -13.45 2.74
N GLU A 68 -17.92 -12.26 3.31
CA GLU A 68 -18.40 -11.87 4.63
C GLU A 68 -19.30 -10.62 4.47
N TRP A 69 -20.62 -10.82 4.38
CA TRP A 69 -21.65 -9.77 4.37
C TRP A 69 -22.19 -9.55 5.78
#